data_AF-A0A511JFT0-F1
#
_entry.id   AF-A0A511JFT0-F1
#
_cell.length_a   1.000
_cell.length_b   1.000
_cell.length_c   1.000
_cell.angle_alpha   90.00
_cell.angle_beta   90.00
_cell.angle_gamma   90.00
#
_symmetry.space_group_name_H-M   'P 1'
#
loop_
_entity.id
_entity.type
_entity.pdbx_description
1 polymer ?
#
loop_
_entity_poly.entity_id
_entity_poly.type
_entity_poly.pdbx_seq_one_letter_code
_entity_poly.pdbx_strand_id
1 'polypeptide(L)'
;MVVVGAGQAGLSSAYHLRRAGLVAVGERGWERAAATFVVLDDAPQAGGAWQHRWPDLTMADAHGVHELPGMPLVVGDPTEPAAFAVPYYFAQYEDAFELRVQRPVRVERVEPDGDRLLVRSRSVDRPDESVTWRARGLINASGTWQKPFWPAYPGRGTFRGRQLHAHDFRLPADLADGHVVVIGGGTSAVQLTLLLARVTTTTWVTRRPPAWRDETFTPEVGRDAVAQVDDRTRAGLPPQSIVSVTGLPLTPAYRTGITAGILRARPVFDRITPNGVEWDAPDSPGDGWVGGPAHVEARTLLWCTGFRASLDHLAPLGLRARGGGIVMDGTQVVADPRVQLVGYGPSASTVGANRAGREATRNLRRLWEV
;
A
#
# COMPACT_ATOMS: atom_id res chain seq x y z
N MET A 1 24.33 1.84 -0.74
CA MET A 1 22.96 2.07 -0.24
C MET A 1 22.18 0.78 -0.31
N VAL A 2 21.17 0.59 0.54
CA VAL A 2 20.20 -0.51 0.40
C VAL A 2 18.82 0.08 0.17
N VAL A 3 18.11 -0.41 -0.84
CA VAL A 3 16.69 -0.13 -1.08
C VAL A 3 15.91 -1.39 -0.74
N VAL A 4 14.94 -1.29 0.18
CA VAL A 4 14.09 -2.42 0.59
C VAL A 4 12.73 -2.29 -0.06
N GLY A 5 12.35 -3.24 -0.90
CA GLY A 5 11.14 -3.23 -1.72
C GLY A 5 11.37 -2.63 -3.09
N ALA A 6 10.77 -3.25 -4.11
CA ALA A 6 10.87 -2.86 -5.52
C ALA A 6 9.48 -2.73 -6.18
N GLY A 7 8.52 -2.17 -5.44
CA GLY A 7 7.37 -1.51 -6.05
C GLY A 7 7.73 -0.12 -6.58
N GLN A 8 6.72 0.66 -7.00
CA GLN A 8 6.91 2.01 -7.57
C GLN A 8 7.84 2.94 -6.78
N ALA A 9 7.77 2.90 -5.45
CA ALA A 9 8.61 3.70 -4.54
C ALA A 9 10.08 3.27 -4.56
N GLY A 10 10.33 1.96 -4.54
CA GLY A 10 11.67 1.39 -4.59
C GLY A 10 12.33 1.63 -5.93
N LEU A 11 11.60 1.37 -7.03
CA LEU A 11 12.09 1.58 -8.39
C LEU A 11 12.38 3.06 -8.68
N SER A 12 11.49 3.97 -8.26
CA SER A 12 11.74 5.42 -8.35
C SER A 12 13.00 5.83 -7.58
N SER A 13 13.19 5.30 -6.37
CA SER A 13 14.37 5.59 -5.54
C SER A 13 15.66 5.08 -6.19
N ALA A 14 15.64 3.83 -6.68
CA ALA A 14 16.75 3.19 -7.38
C ALA A 14 17.15 3.95 -8.65
N TYR A 15 16.16 4.41 -9.44
CA TYR A 15 16.41 5.28 -10.60
C TYR A 15 17.17 6.55 -10.22
N HIS A 16 16.75 7.24 -9.15
CA HIS A 16 17.43 8.46 -8.72
C HIS A 16 18.82 8.19 -8.14
N LEU A 17 19.04 7.06 -7.45
CA LEU A 17 20.37 6.63 -7.00
C LEU A 17 21.31 6.38 -8.19
N ARG A 18 20.83 5.68 -9.23
CA ARG A 18 21.58 5.47 -10.47
C ARG A 18 21.92 6.79 -11.16
N ARG A 19 20.94 7.69 -11.28
CA ARG A 19 21.14 9.03 -11.85
C ARG A 19 22.13 9.88 -11.04
N ALA A 20 22.27 9.61 -9.74
CA ALA A 20 23.26 10.23 -8.87
C ALA A 20 24.66 9.59 -8.96
N GLY A 21 24.86 8.60 -9.85
CA GLY A 21 26.16 7.98 -10.13
C GLY A 21 26.47 6.71 -9.35
N LEU A 22 25.52 6.16 -8.59
CA LEU A 22 25.73 4.88 -7.92
C LEU A 22 25.51 3.72 -8.90
N VAL A 23 26.31 2.67 -8.75
CA VAL A 23 26.22 1.45 -9.58
C VAL A 23 25.42 0.38 -8.86
N ALA A 24 24.53 -0.31 -9.58
CA ALA A 24 23.73 -1.39 -9.00
C ALA A 24 24.61 -2.62 -8.70
N VAL A 25 24.46 -3.22 -7.52
CA VAL A 25 25.14 -4.49 -7.19
C VAL A 25 24.66 -5.58 -8.14
N GLY A 26 25.60 -6.26 -8.81
CA GLY A 26 25.32 -7.26 -9.85
C GLY A 26 25.42 -6.72 -11.28
N GLU A 27 25.56 -5.41 -11.46
CA GLU A 27 25.94 -4.81 -12.75
C GLU A 27 27.43 -5.04 -13.03
N ARG A 28 27.83 -5.21 -14.29
CA ARG A 28 29.24 -5.44 -14.63
C ARG A 28 30.14 -4.31 -14.08
N GLY A 29 31.10 -4.67 -13.22
CA GLY A 29 32.10 -3.75 -12.67
C GLY A 29 31.69 -3.05 -11.37
N TRP A 30 30.55 -3.43 -10.78
CA TRP A 30 30.08 -2.90 -9.50
C TRP A 30 31.10 -3.04 -8.35
N GLU A 31 31.97 -4.05 -8.39
CA GLU A 31 33.00 -4.31 -7.39
C GLU A 31 34.07 -3.20 -7.33
N ARG A 32 34.26 -2.47 -8.44
CA ARG A 32 35.23 -1.37 -8.57
C ARG A 32 34.57 0.00 -8.50
N ALA A 33 33.25 0.06 -8.36
CA ALA A 33 32.52 1.32 -8.30
C ALA A 33 32.78 2.03 -6.96
N ALA A 34 32.97 3.34 -7.00
CA ALA A 34 33.19 4.15 -5.79
C ALA A 34 31.97 4.12 -4.85
N ALA A 35 30.76 4.04 -5.40
CA ALA A 35 29.53 3.96 -4.65
C ALA A 35 28.54 3.01 -5.32
N THR A 36 27.91 2.15 -4.52
CA THR A 36 26.98 1.12 -5.00
C THR A 36 25.64 1.16 -4.30
N PHE A 37 24.61 0.63 -4.93
CA PHE A 37 23.33 0.36 -4.30
C PHE A 37 22.81 -1.04 -4.65
N VAL A 38 22.02 -1.63 -3.75
CA VAL A 38 21.30 -2.88 -4.00
C VAL A 38 19.81 -2.65 -3.74
N VAL A 39 18.96 -3.27 -4.56
CA VAL A 39 17.51 -3.31 -4.35
C VAL A 39 17.11 -4.73 -4.01
N LEU A 40 16.43 -4.91 -2.87
CA LEU A 40 16.02 -6.21 -2.34
C LEU A 40 14.50 -6.26 -2.27
N ASP A 41 13.87 -7.25 -2.90
CA ASP A 41 12.41 -7.36 -2.93
C ASP A 41 11.96 -8.80 -2.73
N ASP A 42 10.92 -9.00 -1.90
CA ASP A 42 10.48 -10.34 -1.49
C ASP A 42 9.40 -10.94 -2.40
N ALA A 43 8.96 -10.20 -3.42
CA ALA A 43 8.08 -10.73 -4.44
C ALA A 43 8.83 -11.70 -5.38
N PRO A 44 8.14 -12.69 -5.96
CA PRO A 44 8.74 -13.62 -6.92
C PRO A 44 9.10 -12.95 -8.26
N GLN A 45 8.43 -11.86 -8.60
CA GLN A 45 8.62 -11.13 -9.85
C GLN A 45 8.39 -9.62 -9.67
N ALA A 46 8.74 -8.85 -10.70
CA ALA A 46 8.47 -7.42 -10.76
C ALA A 46 6.97 -7.10 -10.62
N GLY A 47 6.65 -5.89 -10.16
CA GLY A 47 5.27 -5.41 -10.00
C GLY A 47 4.88 -4.97 -8.59
N GLY A 48 5.69 -5.32 -7.58
CA GLY A 48 5.38 -5.04 -6.18
C GLY A 48 3.96 -5.51 -5.81
N ALA A 49 3.20 -4.69 -5.08
CA ALA A 49 1.84 -5.07 -4.67
C ALA A 49 0.83 -5.23 -5.82
N TRP A 50 1.10 -4.69 -7.02
CA TRP A 50 0.14 -4.72 -8.12
C TRP A 50 -0.14 -6.13 -8.64
N GLN A 51 0.88 -6.99 -8.64
CA GLN A 51 0.76 -8.39 -9.07
C GLN A 51 -0.21 -9.22 -8.21
N HIS A 52 -0.64 -8.69 -7.06
CA HIS A 52 -1.57 -9.35 -6.16
C HIS A 52 -2.98 -8.77 -6.19
N ARG A 53 -3.24 -7.74 -7.01
CA ARG A 53 -4.59 -7.21 -7.20
C ARG A 53 -5.47 -8.24 -7.91
N TRP A 54 -6.78 -8.16 -7.65
CA TRP A 54 -7.75 -9.03 -8.31
C TRP A 54 -7.79 -8.72 -9.81
N PRO A 55 -7.93 -9.74 -10.69
CA PRO A 55 -7.88 -9.55 -12.14
C PRO A 55 -8.93 -8.58 -12.69
N ASP A 56 -10.11 -8.46 -12.08
CA ASP A 56 -11.14 -7.52 -12.51
C ASP A 56 -10.78 -6.04 -12.28
N LEU A 57 -9.67 -5.74 -11.58
CA LEU A 57 -9.14 -4.38 -11.51
C LEU A 57 -8.39 -4.05 -12.81
N THR A 58 -9.09 -3.44 -13.76
CA THR A 58 -8.50 -2.99 -15.03
C THR A 58 -7.61 -1.76 -14.85
N MET A 59 -6.77 -1.46 -15.84
CA MET A 59 -5.97 -0.22 -15.87
C MET A 59 -6.84 1.04 -15.87
N ALA A 60 -8.04 1.00 -16.47
CA ALA A 60 -9.01 2.10 -16.44
C ALA A 60 -9.58 2.34 -15.03
N ASP A 61 -9.78 1.28 -14.26
CA ASP A 61 -10.33 1.33 -12.89
C ASP A 61 -9.26 1.54 -11.82
N ALA A 62 -7.99 1.30 -12.16
CA ALA A 62 -6.83 1.53 -11.31
C ALA A 62 -6.52 3.03 -11.23
N HIS A 63 -7.24 3.73 -10.34
CA HIS A 63 -7.04 5.14 -10.02
C HIS A 63 -5.55 5.49 -9.78
N GLY A 64 -4.87 6.01 -10.81
CA GLY A 64 -3.55 6.63 -10.65
C GLY A 64 -2.34 5.69 -10.75
N VAL A 65 -2.35 4.71 -11.66
CA VAL A 65 -1.07 4.18 -12.16
C VAL A 65 -0.47 5.23 -13.11
N HIS A 66 0.61 5.89 -12.67
CA HIS A 66 1.36 6.86 -13.46
C HIS A 66 2.74 6.31 -13.79
N GLU A 67 3.35 6.90 -14.81
CA GLU A 67 4.72 6.61 -15.21
C GLU A 67 5.73 6.80 -14.05
N LEU A 68 6.70 5.89 -13.99
CA LEU A 68 7.92 6.02 -13.18
C LEU A 68 8.90 6.98 -13.87
N PRO A 69 9.80 7.63 -13.10
CA PRO A 69 10.67 8.65 -13.65
C PRO A 69 11.54 8.12 -14.80
N GLY A 70 11.55 8.84 -15.92
CA GLY A 70 12.42 8.55 -17.06
C GLY A 70 11.88 7.52 -18.05
N MET A 71 10.71 6.90 -17.82
CA MET A 71 10.14 5.95 -18.78
C MET A 71 8.60 6.04 -18.80
N PRO A 72 7.99 6.37 -19.95
CA PRO A 72 6.53 6.50 -20.04
C PRO A 72 5.82 5.18 -19.83
N LEU A 73 4.66 5.23 -19.18
CA LEU A 73 3.74 4.10 -19.07
C LEU A 73 2.84 4.09 -20.31
N VAL A 74 3.05 3.11 -21.19
CA VAL A 74 2.21 2.90 -22.39
C VAL A 74 1.19 1.81 -22.09
N VAL A 75 -0.09 2.19 -22.00
CA VAL A 75 -1.21 1.26 -21.82
C VAL A 75 -1.93 1.14 -23.17
N GLY A 76 -1.70 0.01 -23.86
CA GLY A 76 -2.32 -0.25 -25.16
C GLY A 76 -3.81 -0.59 -25.08
N ASP A 77 -4.21 -1.29 -24.02
CA ASP A 77 -5.59 -1.67 -23.74
C ASP A 77 -6.00 -1.22 -22.32
N PRO A 78 -6.92 -0.26 -22.17
CA PRO A 78 -7.35 0.21 -20.85
C PRO A 78 -8.12 -0.85 -20.05
N THR A 79 -8.60 -1.92 -20.70
CA THR A 79 -9.31 -3.04 -20.06
C THR A 79 -8.37 -4.13 -19.55
N GLU A 80 -7.07 -4.05 -19.85
CA GLU A 80 -6.08 -4.99 -19.35
C GLU A 80 -6.06 -4.97 -17.80
N PRO A 81 -6.02 -6.13 -17.13
CA PRO A 81 -5.85 -6.18 -15.68
C PRO A 81 -4.58 -5.48 -15.22
N ALA A 82 -4.70 -4.60 -14.23
CA ALA A 82 -3.57 -3.90 -13.63
C ALA A 82 -2.55 -4.88 -13.01
N ALA A 83 -3.01 -6.06 -12.59
CA ALA A 83 -2.17 -7.14 -12.09
C ALA A 83 -1.26 -7.79 -13.15
N PHE A 84 -1.42 -7.46 -14.44
CA PHE A 84 -0.55 -7.89 -15.53
C PHE A 84 0.22 -6.71 -16.15
N ALA A 85 -0.49 -5.64 -16.50
CA ALA A 85 0.09 -4.47 -17.14
C ALA A 85 1.18 -3.79 -16.29
N VAL A 86 0.95 -3.63 -14.98
CA VAL A 86 1.91 -2.95 -14.09
C VAL A 86 3.16 -3.79 -13.81
N PRO A 87 3.06 -5.09 -13.48
CA PRO A 87 4.23 -5.97 -13.43
C PRO A 87 5.06 -5.98 -14.71
N TYR A 88 4.41 -6.04 -15.87
CA TYR A 88 5.10 -5.98 -17.15
C TYR A 88 5.88 -4.67 -17.30
N TYR A 89 5.24 -3.53 -17.05
CA TYR A 89 5.89 -2.23 -17.08
C TYR A 89 7.07 -2.11 -16.09
N PHE A 90 6.94 -2.63 -14.86
CA PHE A 90 8.03 -2.60 -13.87
C PHE A 90 9.20 -3.49 -14.29
N ALA A 91 8.96 -4.64 -14.90
CA ALA A 91 10.03 -5.48 -15.43
C ALA A 91 10.82 -4.73 -16.52
N GLN A 92 10.13 -4.11 -17.48
CA GLN A 92 10.79 -3.29 -18.51
C GLN A 92 11.57 -2.11 -17.90
N TYR A 93 11.04 -1.50 -16.84
CA TYR A 93 11.70 -0.39 -16.14
C TYR A 93 13.00 -0.82 -15.48
N GLU A 94 12.99 -1.98 -14.82
CA GLU A 94 14.18 -2.54 -14.18
C GLU A 94 15.28 -2.86 -15.19
N ASP A 95 14.93 -3.39 -16.35
CA ASP A 95 15.86 -3.67 -17.43
C ASP A 95 16.40 -2.39 -18.08
N ALA A 96 15.51 -1.45 -18.43
CA ALA A 96 15.87 -0.20 -19.09
C ALA A 96 16.88 0.65 -18.29
N PHE A 97 16.84 0.56 -16.96
CA PHE A 97 17.75 1.28 -16.06
C PHE A 97 18.74 0.36 -15.34
N GLU A 98 18.87 -0.90 -15.77
CA GLU A 98 19.74 -1.91 -15.16
C GLU A 98 19.75 -1.85 -13.61
N LEU A 99 18.56 -1.87 -13.00
CA LEU A 99 18.43 -1.70 -11.54
C LEU A 99 18.86 -2.94 -10.75
N ARG A 100 19.04 -4.08 -11.44
CA ARG A 100 19.53 -5.37 -10.92
C ARG A 100 18.87 -5.77 -9.60
N VAL A 101 17.54 -5.69 -9.56
CA VAL A 101 16.78 -6.02 -8.34
C VAL A 101 16.98 -7.50 -7.99
N GLN A 102 17.32 -7.78 -6.73
CA GLN A 102 17.50 -9.13 -6.24
C GLN A 102 16.19 -9.68 -5.70
N ARG A 103 15.69 -10.76 -6.32
CA ARG A 103 14.45 -11.45 -5.97
C ARG A 103 14.60 -12.97 -5.97
N PRO A 104 13.74 -13.69 -5.22
CA PRO A 104 12.95 -13.18 -4.11
C PRO A 104 13.82 -13.11 -2.83
N VAL A 105 14.01 -11.92 -2.29
CA VAL A 105 14.87 -11.65 -1.13
C VAL A 105 14.13 -10.81 -0.09
N ARG A 106 13.92 -11.39 1.09
CA ARG A 106 13.30 -10.71 2.23
C ARG A 106 14.34 -10.09 3.13
N VAL A 107 14.19 -8.80 3.43
CA VAL A 107 14.94 -8.15 4.51
C VAL A 107 14.27 -8.50 5.84
N GLU A 108 15.01 -9.19 6.70
CA GLU A 108 14.50 -9.68 7.98
C GLU A 108 14.73 -8.67 9.10
N ARG A 109 15.88 -8.01 9.06
CA ARG A 109 16.34 -7.20 10.18
C ARG A 109 17.32 -6.12 9.74
N VAL A 110 17.15 -4.92 10.29
CA VAL A 110 18.08 -3.80 10.17
C VAL A 110 18.54 -3.40 11.56
N GLU A 111 19.85 -3.33 11.76
CA GLU A 111 20.48 -3.01 13.04
C GLU A 111 21.48 -1.86 12.87
N PRO A 112 21.76 -1.09 13.94
CA PRO A 112 22.88 -0.15 13.91
C PRO A 112 24.22 -0.90 13.93
N ASP A 113 25.19 -0.42 13.14
CA ASP A 113 26.58 -0.91 13.08
C ASP A 113 27.52 0.29 12.97
N GLY A 114 27.75 0.98 14.09
CA GLY A 114 28.53 2.22 14.12
C GLY A 114 27.94 3.31 13.21
N ASP A 115 28.74 3.81 12.27
CA ASP A 115 28.32 4.79 11.25
C ASP A 115 27.42 4.18 10.15
N ARG A 116 27.23 2.85 10.15
CA ARG A 116 26.48 2.08 9.15
C ARG A 116 25.26 1.38 9.74
N LEU A 117 24.49 0.77 8.83
CA LEU A 117 23.38 -0.12 9.09
C LEU A 117 23.75 -1.53 8.65
N LEU A 118 23.47 -2.52 9.49
CA LEU A 118 23.58 -3.92 9.18
C LEU A 118 22.21 -4.42 8.70
N VAL A 119 22.07 -4.74 7.41
CA VAL A 119 20.83 -5.23 6.81
C VAL A 119 20.97 -6.73 6.56
N ARG A 120 20.23 -7.54 7.32
CA ARG A 120 20.16 -8.99 7.12
C ARG A 120 19.02 -9.32 6.18
N SER A 121 19.34 -10.03 5.10
CA SER A 121 18.38 -10.49 4.11
C SER A 121 18.49 -12.00 3.90
N ARG A 122 17.38 -12.63 3.52
CA ARG A 122 17.27 -14.07 3.27
C ARG A 122 16.56 -14.32 1.94
N SER A 123 17.00 -15.32 1.19
CA SER A 123 16.25 -15.78 0.01
C SER A 123 14.92 -16.39 0.45
N VAL A 124 13.83 -16.06 -0.26
CA VAL A 124 12.52 -16.66 0.00
C VAL A 124 12.49 -18.11 -0.47
N ASP A 125 13.10 -18.41 -1.61
CA ASP A 125 13.11 -19.76 -2.21
C ASP A 125 14.15 -20.68 -1.59
N ARG A 126 15.24 -20.12 -1.05
CA ARG A 126 16.33 -20.85 -0.40
C ARG A 126 16.56 -20.29 1.01
N PRO A 127 15.72 -20.62 2.00
CA PRO A 127 15.77 -19.99 3.32
C PRO A 127 17.11 -20.16 4.05
N ASP A 128 17.91 -21.17 3.73
CA ASP A 128 19.25 -21.33 4.34
C ASP A 128 20.26 -20.30 3.82
N GLU A 129 19.95 -19.61 2.72
CA GLU A 129 20.80 -18.59 2.14
C GLU A 129 20.45 -17.20 2.68
N SER A 130 21.41 -16.63 3.40
CA SER A 130 21.30 -15.27 3.94
C SER A 130 22.52 -14.45 3.55
N VAL A 131 22.27 -13.16 3.34
CA VAL A 131 23.28 -12.15 3.03
C VAL A 131 23.15 -11.02 4.03
N THR A 132 24.29 -10.54 4.53
CA THR A 132 24.34 -9.39 5.42
C THR A 132 25.03 -8.23 4.72
N TRP A 133 24.32 -7.12 4.57
CA TRP A 133 24.80 -5.91 3.91
C TRP A 133 25.22 -4.88 4.95
N ARG A 134 26.39 -4.27 4.76
CA ARG A 134 26.83 -3.10 5.55
C ARG A 134 26.60 -1.83 4.76
N ALA A 135 25.50 -1.15 5.05
CA ALA A 135 25.01 -0.01 4.27
C ALA A 135 25.30 1.32 4.99
N ARG A 136 25.74 2.35 4.26
CA ARG A 136 25.83 3.71 4.83
C ARG A 136 24.45 4.37 5.00
N GLY A 137 23.47 3.97 4.18
CA GLY A 137 22.10 4.48 4.21
C GLY A 137 21.11 3.47 3.62
N LEU A 138 19.86 3.60 4.03
CA LEU A 138 18.76 2.71 3.71
C LEU A 138 17.53 3.51 3.25
N ILE A 139 16.96 3.12 2.12
CA ILE A 139 15.65 3.57 1.67
C ILE A 139 14.67 2.41 1.87
N ASN A 140 13.75 2.56 2.82
CA ASN A 140 12.69 1.58 3.02
C ASN A 140 11.48 1.94 2.16
N ALA A 141 11.18 1.09 1.19
CA ALA A 141 10.11 1.23 0.21
C ALA A 141 9.26 -0.06 0.09
N SER A 142 9.13 -0.81 1.19
CA SER A 142 8.44 -2.11 1.24
C SER A 142 6.91 -2.01 1.23
N GLY A 143 6.36 -0.79 1.21
CA GLY A 143 4.93 -0.54 1.10
C GLY A 143 4.11 -1.14 2.25
N THR A 144 2.82 -1.35 1.99
CA THR A 144 1.85 -1.76 3.03
C THR A 144 1.25 -3.14 2.81
N TRP A 145 1.34 -3.68 1.59
CA TRP A 145 0.58 -4.86 1.15
C TRP A 145 0.76 -6.08 2.07
N GLN A 146 1.99 -6.35 2.52
CA GLN A 146 2.32 -7.47 3.41
C GLN A 146 1.79 -7.33 4.86
N LYS A 147 1.04 -6.27 5.17
CA LYS A 147 0.51 -5.98 6.51
C LYS A 147 -0.99 -5.64 6.47
N PRO A 148 -1.87 -6.58 6.05
CA PRO A 148 -3.32 -6.37 6.11
C PRO A 148 -3.76 -6.02 7.52
N PHE A 149 -4.63 -5.02 7.67
CA PHE A 149 -5.10 -4.58 8.98
C PHE A 149 -6.41 -5.27 9.36
N TRP A 150 -6.31 -6.14 10.35
CA TRP A 150 -7.46 -6.84 10.93
C TRP A 150 -7.88 -6.19 12.26
N PRO A 151 -8.97 -5.41 12.31
CA PRO A 151 -9.45 -4.87 13.57
C PRO A 151 -9.97 -5.99 14.49
N ALA A 152 -9.84 -5.77 15.80
CA ALA A 152 -10.52 -6.60 16.79
C ALA A 152 -11.99 -6.17 16.88
N TYR A 153 -12.90 -7.14 16.84
CA TYR A 153 -14.34 -6.94 17.00
C TYR A 153 -14.94 -8.03 17.90
N PRO A 154 -15.94 -7.70 18.75
CA PRO A 154 -16.65 -8.70 19.55
C PRO A 154 -17.20 -9.83 18.67
N GLY A 155 -17.02 -11.07 19.12
CA GLY A 155 -17.54 -12.26 18.43
C GLY A 155 -16.85 -12.64 17.12
N ARG A 156 -15.77 -11.96 16.72
CA ARG A 156 -15.00 -12.30 15.50
C ARG A 156 -14.54 -13.77 15.46
N GLY A 157 -14.15 -14.32 16.61
CA GLY A 157 -13.70 -15.72 16.72
C GLY A 157 -14.82 -16.75 16.66
N THR A 158 -16.09 -16.34 16.80
CA THR A 158 -17.24 -17.25 16.78
C THR A 158 -17.93 -17.36 15.44
N PHE A 159 -17.58 -16.50 14.47
CA PHE A 159 -18.16 -16.52 13.13
C PHE A 159 -17.83 -17.83 12.42
N ARG A 160 -18.87 -18.52 11.92
CA ARG A 160 -18.76 -19.83 11.26
C ARG A 160 -18.58 -19.72 9.75
N GLY A 161 -18.83 -18.54 9.18
CA GLY A 161 -18.60 -18.25 7.77
C GLY A 161 -17.15 -17.91 7.46
N ARG A 162 -16.91 -17.40 6.24
CA ARG A 162 -15.59 -17.04 5.76
C ARG A 162 -15.20 -15.62 6.18
N GLN A 163 -14.01 -15.44 6.72
CA GLN A 163 -13.41 -14.10 6.89
C GLN A 163 -12.28 -13.95 5.89
N LEU A 164 -12.33 -12.93 5.06
CA LEU A 164 -11.35 -12.66 4.02
C LEU A 164 -10.91 -11.21 4.08
N HIS A 165 -9.61 -10.92 3.95
CA HIS A 165 -9.16 -9.55 3.73
C HIS A 165 -9.14 -9.26 2.23
N ALA A 166 -9.28 -7.99 1.83
CA ALA A 166 -9.08 -7.57 0.44
C ALA A 166 -7.67 -7.90 -0.12
N HIS A 167 -6.74 -8.30 0.76
CA HIS A 167 -5.42 -8.82 0.39
C HIS A 167 -5.50 -10.21 -0.25
N ASP A 168 -6.43 -11.03 0.23
CA ASP A 168 -6.58 -12.43 -0.12
C ASP A 168 -7.69 -12.66 -1.16
N PHE A 169 -8.46 -11.61 -1.48
CA PHE A 169 -9.52 -11.65 -2.50
C PHE A 169 -8.91 -11.82 -3.90
N ARG A 170 -9.46 -12.78 -4.66
CA ARG A 170 -9.03 -13.08 -6.04
C ARG A 170 -10.16 -12.92 -7.04
N LEU A 171 -11.23 -13.70 -6.92
CA LEU A 171 -12.33 -13.71 -7.87
C LEU A 171 -13.68 -13.49 -7.17
N PRO A 172 -14.62 -12.77 -7.80
CA PRO A 172 -15.96 -12.59 -7.24
C PRO A 172 -16.74 -13.90 -7.14
N ALA A 173 -16.52 -14.83 -8.08
CA ALA A 173 -17.17 -16.15 -8.10
C ALA A 173 -16.88 -16.97 -6.82
N ASP A 174 -15.73 -16.76 -6.17
CA ASP A 174 -15.37 -17.47 -4.93
C ASP A 174 -16.29 -17.13 -3.76
N LEU A 175 -17.02 -16.00 -3.85
CA LEU A 175 -17.92 -15.46 -2.83
C LEU A 175 -19.39 -15.48 -3.27
N ALA A 176 -19.73 -16.16 -4.36
CA ALA A 176 -21.10 -16.25 -4.86
C ALA A 176 -22.02 -17.18 -4.03
N ASP A 177 -21.47 -17.90 -3.04
CA ASP A 177 -22.16 -18.92 -2.23
C ASP A 177 -23.04 -18.34 -1.10
N GLY A 178 -23.16 -17.02 -1.00
CA GLY A 178 -24.07 -16.38 -0.05
C GLY A 178 -23.80 -14.89 0.15
N HIS A 179 -24.50 -14.30 1.12
CA HIS A 179 -24.42 -12.87 1.40
C HIS A 179 -23.02 -12.45 1.90
N VAL A 180 -22.53 -11.31 1.41
CA VAL A 180 -21.22 -10.76 1.78
C VAL A 180 -21.38 -9.43 2.51
N VAL A 181 -20.85 -9.34 3.74
CA VAL A 181 -20.70 -8.06 4.44
C VAL A 181 -19.33 -7.48 4.09
N VAL A 182 -19.32 -6.37 3.35
CA VAL A 182 -18.11 -5.66 2.94
C VAL A 182 -17.79 -4.57 3.98
N ILE A 183 -16.63 -4.68 4.63
CA ILE A 183 -16.27 -3.86 5.79
C ILE A 183 -15.15 -2.89 5.43
N GLY A 184 -15.45 -1.59 5.39
CA GLY A 184 -14.46 -0.53 5.15
C GLY A 184 -14.98 0.57 4.25
N GLY A 185 -14.48 1.80 4.40
CA GLY A 185 -14.98 2.98 3.66
C GLY A 185 -14.04 3.51 2.57
N GLY A 186 -13.03 2.72 2.17
CA GLY A 186 -12.05 3.14 1.16
C GLY A 186 -12.38 2.63 -0.24
N THR A 187 -11.59 3.07 -1.22
CA THR A 187 -11.75 2.73 -2.65
C THR A 187 -11.88 1.22 -2.90
N SER A 188 -11.05 0.40 -2.23
CA SER A 188 -11.14 -1.07 -2.37
C SER A 188 -12.50 -1.62 -1.92
N ALA A 189 -13.10 -1.08 -0.86
CA ALA A 189 -14.42 -1.52 -0.41
C ALA A 189 -15.51 -1.17 -1.42
N VAL A 190 -15.47 0.05 -1.98
CA VAL A 190 -16.43 0.51 -3.00
C VAL A 190 -16.31 -0.35 -4.27
N GLN A 191 -15.09 -0.55 -4.77
CA GLN A 191 -14.83 -1.37 -5.96
C GLN A 191 -15.29 -2.82 -5.75
N LEU A 192 -14.95 -3.43 -4.62
CA LEU A 192 -15.32 -4.82 -4.33
C LEU A 192 -16.83 -4.97 -4.07
N THR A 193 -17.49 -3.98 -3.46
CA THR A 193 -18.96 -3.99 -3.30
C THR A 193 -19.65 -3.98 -4.68
N LEU A 194 -19.22 -3.11 -5.60
CA LEU A 194 -19.75 -3.07 -6.96
C LEU A 194 -19.49 -4.36 -7.74
N LEU A 195 -18.29 -4.92 -7.59
CA LEU A 195 -17.92 -6.16 -8.27
C LEU A 195 -18.76 -7.34 -7.76
N LEU A 196 -18.88 -7.48 -6.44
CA LEU A 196 -19.61 -8.58 -5.80
C LEU A 196 -21.12 -8.49 -6.01
N ALA A 197 -21.68 -7.28 -6.13
CA ALA A 197 -23.10 -7.09 -6.45
C ALA A 197 -23.52 -7.71 -7.79
N ARG A 198 -22.57 -8.09 -8.66
CA ARG A 198 -22.84 -8.82 -9.91
C ARG A 198 -23.10 -10.31 -9.71
N VAL A 199 -22.68 -10.88 -8.57
CA VAL A 199 -22.71 -12.34 -8.33
C VAL A 199 -23.41 -12.73 -7.03
N THR A 200 -23.58 -11.80 -6.09
CA THR A 200 -24.26 -12.04 -4.81
C THR A 200 -24.80 -10.75 -4.20
N THR A 201 -25.58 -10.86 -3.14
CA THR A 201 -26.05 -9.72 -2.35
C THR A 201 -24.97 -9.24 -1.38
N THR A 202 -24.92 -7.93 -1.15
CA THR A 202 -23.91 -7.31 -0.29
C THR A 202 -24.52 -6.37 0.75
N THR A 203 -23.90 -6.28 1.92
CA THR A 203 -24.11 -5.21 2.89
C THR A 203 -22.80 -4.46 3.05
N TRP A 204 -22.78 -3.16 2.72
CA TRP A 204 -21.58 -2.34 2.87
C TRP A 204 -21.61 -1.57 4.20
N VAL A 205 -20.59 -1.78 5.04
CA VAL A 205 -20.49 -1.15 6.36
C VAL A 205 -19.24 -0.29 6.48
N THR A 206 -19.38 0.86 7.14
CA THR A 206 -18.32 1.87 7.25
C THR A 206 -18.27 2.48 8.65
N ARG A 207 -17.07 2.87 9.10
CA ARG A 207 -16.88 3.52 10.42
C ARG A 207 -17.29 5.00 10.42
N ARG A 208 -17.20 5.65 9.26
CA ARG A 208 -17.60 7.04 9.03
C ARG A 208 -18.41 7.06 7.74
N PRO A 209 -19.40 7.97 7.60
CA PRO A 209 -20.13 8.13 6.35
C PRO A 209 -19.17 8.29 5.15
N PRO A 210 -19.46 7.64 4.00
CA PRO A 210 -18.67 7.83 2.80
C PRO A 210 -18.65 9.31 2.38
N ALA A 211 -17.45 9.88 2.29
CA ALA A 211 -17.25 11.25 1.86
C ALA A 211 -17.01 11.30 0.33
N TRP A 212 -18.09 11.40 -0.44
CA TRP A 212 -18.04 11.52 -1.89
C TRP A 212 -17.53 12.90 -2.33
N ARG A 213 -16.71 12.94 -3.38
CA ARG A 213 -16.16 14.15 -3.97
C ARG A 213 -16.45 14.16 -5.46
N ASP A 214 -17.25 15.13 -5.89
CA ASP A 214 -17.57 15.39 -7.31
C ASP A 214 -16.45 16.18 -8.01
N GLU A 215 -15.63 16.86 -7.23
CA GLU A 215 -14.56 17.73 -7.73
C GLU A 215 -13.41 16.94 -8.37
N THR A 216 -12.88 17.48 -9.48
CA THR A 216 -11.65 16.99 -10.09
C THR A 216 -10.51 17.09 -9.10
N PHE A 217 -9.72 16.03 -8.96
CA PHE A 217 -8.52 16.04 -8.13
C PHE A 217 -7.49 17.00 -8.72
N THR A 218 -7.32 18.18 -8.11
CA THR A 218 -6.35 19.18 -8.55
C THR A 218 -4.98 18.99 -7.87
N PRO A 219 -3.89 19.55 -8.44
CA PRO A 219 -2.60 19.59 -7.77
C PRO A 219 -2.65 20.23 -6.37
N GLU A 220 -3.54 21.19 -6.15
CA GLU A 220 -3.78 21.87 -4.87
C GLU A 220 -4.31 20.89 -3.82
N VAL A 221 -5.38 20.14 -4.15
CA VAL A 221 -5.93 19.08 -3.29
C VAL A 221 -4.87 18.02 -2.97
N GLY A 222 -4.03 17.68 -3.96
CA GLY A 222 -2.90 16.79 -3.76
C GLY A 222 -1.85 17.35 -2.80
N ARG A 223 -1.57 18.66 -2.82
CA ARG A 223 -0.63 19.32 -1.89
C ARG A 223 -1.19 19.37 -0.48
N ASP A 224 -2.45 19.72 -0.31
CA ASP A 224 -3.11 19.78 1.00
C ASP A 224 -3.16 18.38 1.63
N ALA A 225 -3.42 17.36 0.81
CA ALA A 225 -3.41 15.98 1.28
C ALA A 225 -2.02 15.52 1.76
N VAL A 226 -0.97 15.96 1.07
CA VAL A 226 0.43 15.71 1.49
C VAL A 226 0.71 16.43 2.81
N ALA A 227 0.37 17.72 2.92
CA ALA A 227 0.61 18.53 4.10
C ALA A 227 -0.04 17.93 5.37
N GLN A 228 -1.29 17.48 5.28
CA GLN A 228 -1.97 16.86 6.42
C GLN A 228 -1.29 15.58 6.91
N VAL A 229 -0.67 14.80 6.01
CA VAL A 229 0.07 13.62 6.45
C VAL A 229 1.43 14.01 7.02
N ASP A 230 2.12 14.98 6.42
CA ASP A 230 3.40 15.48 6.91
C ASP A 230 3.28 16.06 8.32
N ASP A 231 2.21 16.81 8.62
CA ASP A 231 1.94 17.33 9.96
C ASP A 231 1.79 16.22 11.00
N ARG A 232 1.09 15.13 10.63
CA ARG A 232 0.93 13.97 11.53
C ARG A 232 2.24 13.22 11.76
N THR A 233 3.03 12.98 10.72
CA THR A 233 4.30 12.25 10.86
C THR A 233 5.33 13.10 11.60
N ARG A 234 5.35 14.42 11.39
CA ARG A 234 6.17 15.35 12.18
C ARG A 234 5.76 15.35 13.66
N ALA A 235 4.47 15.16 13.96
CA ALA A 235 3.96 14.97 15.33
C ALA A 235 4.21 13.56 15.91
N GLY A 236 4.87 12.65 15.18
CA GLY A 236 5.12 11.28 15.63
C GLY A 236 3.86 10.39 15.66
N LEU A 237 2.80 10.80 14.96
CA LEU A 237 1.56 10.05 14.82
C LEU A 237 1.57 9.20 13.54
N PRO A 238 0.89 8.03 13.54
CA PRO A 238 0.71 7.27 12.32
C PRO A 238 -0.06 8.05 11.24
N PRO A 239 0.29 7.90 9.95
CA PRO A 239 -0.47 8.49 8.85
C PRO A 239 -1.89 7.93 8.82
N GLN A 240 -2.86 8.74 8.37
CA GLN A 240 -4.23 8.29 8.15
C GLN A 240 -4.40 7.70 6.74
N SER A 241 -5.56 7.10 6.48
CA SER A 241 -5.91 6.58 5.15
C SER A 241 -6.02 7.73 4.14
N ILE A 242 -5.55 7.54 2.91
CA ILE A 242 -5.61 8.60 1.89
C ILE A 242 -7.06 9.09 1.65
N VAL A 243 -8.03 8.17 1.60
CA VAL A 243 -9.46 8.53 1.45
C VAL A 243 -10.03 9.31 2.64
N SER A 244 -9.37 9.26 3.80
CA SER A 244 -9.78 10.11 4.93
C SER A 244 -9.44 11.58 4.74
N VAL A 245 -8.52 11.86 3.82
CA VAL A 245 -8.04 13.19 3.46
C VAL A 245 -8.63 13.64 2.12
N THR A 246 -8.63 12.76 1.12
CA THR A 246 -9.05 13.08 -0.25
C THR A 246 -10.53 12.80 -0.52
N GLY A 247 -11.22 12.04 0.33
CA GLY A 247 -12.55 11.51 0.02
C GLY A 247 -12.53 10.42 -1.07
N LEU A 248 -13.73 10.02 -1.51
CA LEU A 248 -13.97 9.07 -2.59
C LEU A 248 -14.38 9.81 -3.87
N PRO A 249 -13.64 9.70 -4.98
CA PRO A 249 -13.99 10.38 -6.22
C PRO A 249 -15.29 9.84 -6.80
N LEU A 250 -16.21 10.71 -7.19
CA LEU A 250 -17.54 10.34 -7.67
C LEU A 250 -17.51 10.00 -9.17
N THR A 251 -16.89 8.87 -9.49
CA THR A 251 -16.79 8.33 -10.85
C THR A 251 -18.16 7.98 -11.45
N PRO A 252 -18.31 7.89 -12.78
CA PRO A 252 -19.54 7.41 -13.40
C PRO A 252 -20.01 6.05 -12.85
N ALA A 253 -19.09 5.11 -12.65
CA ALA A 253 -19.39 3.79 -12.09
C ALA A 253 -19.93 3.89 -10.66
N TYR A 254 -19.38 4.79 -9.83
CA TYR A 254 -19.84 4.96 -8.45
C TYR A 254 -21.22 5.63 -8.40
N ARG A 255 -21.49 6.60 -9.29
CA ARG A 255 -22.84 7.18 -9.41
C ARG A 255 -23.87 6.14 -9.78
N THR A 256 -23.57 5.31 -10.78
CA THR A 256 -24.45 4.20 -11.17
C THR A 256 -24.71 3.26 -10.00
N GLY A 257 -23.68 2.91 -9.23
CA GLY A 257 -23.81 2.09 -8.02
C GLY A 257 -24.65 2.72 -6.91
N ILE A 258 -24.54 4.03 -6.72
CA ILE A 258 -25.35 4.78 -5.75
C ILE A 258 -26.82 4.81 -6.20
N THR A 259 -27.08 5.17 -7.45
CA THR A 259 -28.44 5.22 -8.03
C THR A 259 -29.10 3.85 -8.02
N ALA A 260 -28.36 2.78 -8.34
CA ALA A 260 -28.83 1.40 -8.29
C ALA A 260 -29.04 0.88 -6.85
N GLY A 261 -28.65 1.65 -5.83
CA GLY A 261 -28.78 1.28 -4.43
C GLY A 261 -27.78 0.23 -3.94
N ILE A 262 -26.73 -0.06 -4.71
CA ILE A 262 -25.65 -0.98 -4.34
C ILE A 262 -24.71 -0.31 -3.33
N LEU A 263 -24.36 0.95 -3.56
CA LEU A 263 -23.45 1.72 -2.70
C LEU A 263 -24.20 2.44 -1.58
N ARG A 264 -24.89 1.67 -0.74
CA ARG A 264 -25.60 2.15 0.45
C ARG A 264 -24.86 1.72 1.71
N ALA A 265 -24.11 2.65 2.31
CA ALA A 265 -23.33 2.37 3.50
C ALA A 265 -24.19 2.37 4.77
N ARG A 266 -23.97 1.39 5.65
CA ARG A 266 -24.45 1.36 7.03
C ARG A 266 -23.31 1.70 8.01
N PRO A 267 -23.61 2.12 9.24
CA PRO A 267 -22.63 2.09 10.32
C PRO A 267 -22.08 0.67 10.49
N VAL A 268 -20.84 0.55 10.97
CA VAL A 268 -20.30 -0.75 11.35
C VAL A 268 -21.14 -1.35 12.50
N PHE A 269 -21.36 -2.66 12.43
CA PHE A 269 -22.06 -3.45 13.46
C PHE A 269 -21.36 -3.38 14.83
N ASP A 270 -22.11 -3.66 15.89
CA ASP A 270 -21.60 -3.69 17.27
C ASP A 270 -20.89 -5.02 17.59
N ARG A 271 -21.36 -6.12 16.97
CA ARG A 271 -20.83 -7.47 17.19
C ARG A 271 -20.96 -8.38 15.98
N ILE A 272 -20.07 -9.36 15.91
CA ILE A 272 -20.14 -10.48 14.98
C ILE A 272 -20.79 -11.65 15.73
N THR A 273 -21.72 -12.34 15.09
CA THR A 273 -22.37 -13.53 15.63
C THR A 273 -21.91 -14.78 14.90
N PRO A 274 -22.30 -16.01 15.32
CA PRO A 274 -21.90 -17.22 14.59
C PRO A 274 -22.28 -17.23 13.12
N ASN A 275 -23.36 -16.55 12.71
CA ASN A 275 -23.90 -16.62 11.35
C ASN A 275 -23.99 -15.24 10.65
N GLY A 276 -23.49 -14.16 11.27
CA GLY A 276 -23.71 -12.82 10.73
C GLY A 276 -23.15 -11.70 11.58
N VAL A 277 -23.80 -10.54 11.52
CA VAL A 277 -23.44 -9.32 12.24
C VAL A 277 -24.68 -8.64 12.81
N GLU A 278 -24.53 -7.95 13.95
CA GLU A 278 -25.64 -7.35 14.70
C GLU A 278 -25.38 -5.93 15.17
N TRP A 279 -26.45 -5.13 15.21
CA TRP A 279 -26.53 -3.77 15.72
C TRP A 279 -27.50 -3.73 16.92
N ASP A 280 -27.13 -3.02 17.98
CA ASP A 280 -27.88 -2.99 19.24
C ASP A 280 -29.19 -2.19 19.15
N ALA A 281 -29.36 -1.32 18.15
CA ALA A 281 -30.62 -0.59 17.90
C ALA A 281 -30.94 -0.49 16.40
N PRO A 282 -32.23 -0.56 15.99
CA PRO A 282 -32.63 -0.32 14.61
C PRO A 282 -32.39 1.13 14.19
N ASP A 283 -32.06 1.26 12.91
CA ASP A 283 -31.39 2.39 12.29
C ASP A 283 -32.25 3.67 12.15
N SER A 284 -31.98 4.67 12.97
CA SER A 284 -32.04 6.08 12.54
C SER A 284 -30.61 6.57 12.41
N PRO A 285 -29.88 6.15 11.37
CA PRO A 285 -28.48 6.48 11.28
C PRO A 285 -28.38 7.98 10.92
N GLY A 286 -27.39 8.67 11.49
CA GLY A 286 -27.13 10.06 11.15
C GLY A 286 -26.81 10.24 9.66
N ASP A 287 -26.65 11.50 9.24
CA ASP A 287 -26.44 11.87 7.83
C ASP A 287 -25.37 11.03 7.13
N GLY A 288 -25.67 10.57 5.90
CA GLY A 288 -24.74 9.85 5.03
C GLY A 288 -24.68 8.33 5.21
N TRP A 289 -25.49 7.77 6.09
CA TRP A 289 -25.73 6.32 6.22
C TRP A 289 -27.18 5.96 5.90
N VAL A 290 -27.43 4.69 5.58
CA VAL A 290 -28.77 4.13 5.44
C VAL A 290 -29.11 3.18 6.58
N GLY A 291 -30.40 2.98 6.83
CA GLY A 291 -30.87 1.98 7.77
C GLY A 291 -31.06 0.59 7.18
N GLY A 292 -31.41 -0.36 8.04
CA GLY A 292 -31.53 -1.78 7.77
C GLY A 292 -31.92 -2.60 9.01
N PRO A 293 -31.89 -3.93 8.92
CA PRO A 293 -32.26 -4.82 10.01
C PRO A 293 -31.18 -4.86 11.11
N ALA A 294 -31.59 -5.11 12.36
CA ALA A 294 -30.69 -5.25 13.50
C ALA A 294 -29.75 -6.47 13.40
N HIS A 295 -30.09 -7.47 12.58
CA HIS A 295 -29.25 -8.62 12.27
C HIS A 295 -29.13 -8.78 10.76
N VAL A 296 -27.91 -9.07 10.28
CA VAL A 296 -27.65 -9.47 8.89
C VAL A 296 -26.91 -10.79 8.90
N GLU A 297 -27.55 -11.83 8.35
CA GLU A 297 -26.91 -13.11 8.09
C GLU A 297 -25.87 -12.95 6.98
N ALA A 298 -24.70 -13.55 7.15
CA ALA A 298 -23.59 -13.43 6.21
C ALA A 298 -22.85 -14.75 6.06
N ARG A 299 -22.56 -15.12 4.81
CA ARG A 299 -21.66 -16.23 4.49
C ARG A 299 -20.21 -15.79 4.57
N THR A 300 -19.92 -14.54 4.21
CA THR A 300 -18.58 -13.98 4.18
C THR A 300 -18.52 -12.58 4.80
N LEU A 301 -17.49 -12.34 5.63
CA LEU A 301 -17.07 -11.00 6.05
C LEU A 301 -15.82 -10.62 5.25
N LEU A 302 -15.96 -9.64 4.35
CA LEU A 302 -14.87 -9.15 3.51
C LEU A 302 -14.27 -7.86 4.10
N TRP A 303 -13.12 -8.00 4.74
CA TRP A 303 -12.37 -6.94 5.39
C TRP A 303 -11.59 -6.10 4.39
N CYS A 304 -12.17 -4.95 4.03
CA CYS A 304 -11.54 -3.89 3.25
C CYS A 304 -10.98 -2.80 4.17
N THR A 305 -10.34 -3.21 5.27
CA THR A 305 -9.94 -2.35 6.38
C THR A 305 -8.55 -1.73 6.24
N GLY A 306 -7.94 -1.89 5.06
CA GLY A 306 -6.67 -1.28 4.70
C GLY A 306 -5.47 -2.04 5.24
N PHE A 307 -4.33 -1.37 5.27
CA PHE A 307 -3.04 -2.00 5.53
C PHE A 307 -2.20 -1.11 6.46
N ARG A 308 -1.25 -1.72 7.17
CA ARG A 308 -0.23 -1.03 7.96
C ARG A 308 1.06 -0.90 7.15
N ALA A 309 1.96 -0.02 7.56
CA ALA A 309 3.29 0.07 6.98
C ALA A 309 4.12 -1.17 7.34
N SER A 310 4.78 -1.78 6.34
CA SER A 310 5.71 -2.90 6.57
C SER A 310 7.04 -2.37 7.10
N LEU A 311 7.19 -2.32 8.43
CA LEU A 311 8.32 -1.69 9.12
C LEU A 311 8.96 -2.60 10.19
N ASP A 312 8.52 -3.85 10.31
CA ASP A 312 8.93 -4.72 11.42
C ASP A 312 10.43 -5.05 11.39
N HIS A 313 11.02 -5.17 10.19
CA HIS A 313 12.47 -5.34 10.02
C HIS A 313 13.28 -4.14 10.53
N LEU A 314 12.66 -2.97 10.70
CA LEU A 314 13.29 -1.77 11.28
C LEU A 314 13.12 -1.67 12.80
N ALA A 315 12.37 -2.58 13.44
CA ALA A 315 12.12 -2.54 14.89
C ALA A 315 13.40 -2.43 15.74
N PRO A 316 14.53 -3.11 15.43
CA PRO A 316 15.75 -3.01 16.23
C PRO A 316 16.39 -1.61 16.25
N LEU A 317 16.02 -0.72 15.32
CA LEU A 317 16.51 0.66 15.28
C LEU A 317 15.79 1.57 16.29
N GLY A 318 14.70 1.11 16.93
CA GLY A 318 14.01 1.90 17.97
C GLY A 318 13.37 3.20 17.47
N LEU A 319 12.98 3.29 16.18
CA LEU A 319 12.57 4.53 15.53
C LEU A 319 11.19 5.08 15.92
N ARG A 320 10.37 4.31 16.66
CA ARG A 320 8.99 4.69 16.99
C ARG A 320 8.95 5.70 18.14
N ALA A 321 8.21 6.78 17.93
CA ALA A 321 7.91 7.76 18.97
C ALA A 321 6.77 7.28 19.90
N ARG A 322 6.56 8.00 21.02
CA ARG A 322 5.51 7.72 22.00
C ARG A 322 4.09 7.68 21.39
N GLY A 323 3.85 8.43 20.31
CA GLY A 323 2.59 8.42 19.55
C GLY A 323 2.35 7.18 18.68
N GLY A 324 3.30 6.24 18.64
CA GLY A 324 3.20 4.99 17.87
C GLY A 324 3.61 5.10 16.41
N GLY A 325 3.83 6.32 15.89
CA GLY A 325 4.41 6.60 14.58
C GLY A 325 5.94 6.76 14.62
N ILE A 326 6.53 7.10 13.48
CA ILE A 326 7.95 7.47 13.34
C ILE A 326 7.99 8.96 12.99
N VAL A 327 8.85 9.73 13.66
CA VAL A 327 9.01 11.16 13.39
C VAL A 327 9.79 11.35 12.09
N MET A 328 9.18 12.05 11.14
CA MET A 328 9.72 12.26 9.80
C MET A 328 9.95 13.76 9.52
N ASP A 329 10.98 14.04 8.71
CA ASP A 329 11.14 15.32 8.01
C ASP A 329 11.24 15.02 6.51
N GLY A 330 10.13 15.22 5.80
CA GLY A 330 9.94 14.70 4.45
C GLY A 330 10.10 13.17 4.44
N THR A 331 11.03 12.64 3.64
CA THR A 331 11.32 11.20 3.63
C THR A 331 12.28 10.74 4.72
N GLN A 332 12.94 11.65 5.44
CA GLN A 332 14.00 11.31 6.41
C GLN A 332 13.43 10.96 7.78
N VAL A 333 13.90 9.86 8.37
CA VAL A 333 13.61 9.55 9.78
C VAL A 333 14.46 10.47 10.67
N VAL A 334 13.82 11.26 11.54
CA VAL A 334 14.53 12.25 12.38
C VAL A 334 15.51 11.58 13.36
N ALA A 335 15.11 10.44 13.93
CA ALA A 335 15.93 9.71 14.90
C ALA A 335 17.16 9.01 14.28
N ASP A 336 17.12 8.69 12.98
CA ASP A 336 18.26 8.13 12.24
C ASP A 336 18.23 8.63 10.79
N PRO A 337 18.96 9.72 10.48
CA PRO A 337 18.95 10.34 9.16
C PRO A 337 19.49 9.46 8.02
N ARG A 338 20.10 8.31 8.33
CA ARG A 338 20.52 7.31 7.33
C ARG A 338 19.35 6.51 6.78
N VAL A 339 18.19 6.55 7.44
CA VAL A 339 16.97 5.84 7.07
C VAL A 339 15.99 6.81 6.42
N GLN A 340 15.52 6.44 5.22
CA GLN A 340 14.46 7.14 4.50
C GLN A 340 13.25 6.21 4.38
N LEU A 341 12.03 6.71 4.59
CA LEU A 341 10.79 5.98 4.36
C LEU A 341 10.09 6.55 3.12
N VAL A 342 9.88 5.73 2.10
CA VAL A 342 9.33 6.13 0.81
C VAL A 342 8.19 5.18 0.42
N GLY A 343 7.11 5.67 -0.17
CA GLY A 343 5.99 4.82 -0.58
C GLY A 343 4.93 4.58 0.50
N TYR A 344 4.94 5.39 1.57
CA TYR A 344 3.95 5.35 2.64
C TYR A 344 3.14 6.65 2.68
N GLY A 345 1.88 6.55 3.10
CA GLY A 345 0.98 7.72 3.22
C GLY A 345 0.89 8.51 1.91
N PRO A 346 1.27 9.79 1.88
CA PRO A 346 1.12 10.67 0.72
C PRO A 346 2.08 10.32 -0.43
N SER A 347 3.14 9.57 -0.14
CA SER A 347 4.08 9.06 -1.14
C SER A 347 3.70 7.69 -1.69
N ALA A 348 2.57 7.12 -1.25
CA ALA A 348 2.12 5.79 -1.68
C ALA A 348 1.57 5.77 -3.12
N SER A 349 1.28 6.92 -3.74
CA SER A 349 0.97 7.01 -5.17
C SER A 349 2.24 6.96 -6.01
N THR A 350 2.12 6.62 -7.29
CA THR A 350 3.21 6.66 -8.29
C THR A 350 3.83 8.06 -8.44
N VAL A 351 3.00 9.11 -8.50
CA VAL A 351 3.45 10.51 -8.53
C VAL A 351 4.19 10.90 -7.24
N GLY A 352 3.65 10.51 -6.09
CA GLY A 352 4.28 10.75 -4.78
C GLY A 352 5.60 10.01 -4.64
N ALA A 353 5.66 8.77 -5.13
CA ALA A 353 6.84 7.91 -5.10
C ALA A 353 8.02 8.51 -5.87
N ASN A 354 7.81 9.12 -7.04
CA ASN A 354 8.89 9.77 -7.80
C ASN A 354 9.53 10.92 -7.01
N ARG A 355 8.70 11.85 -6.51
CA ARG A 355 9.17 13.00 -5.72
C ARG A 355 9.91 12.55 -4.46
N ALA A 356 9.34 11.59 -3.73
CA ALA A 356 9.93 11.07 -2.50
C ALA A 356 11.23 10.28 -2.77
N GLY A 357 11.31 9.50 -3.84
CA GLY A 357 12.55 8.82 -4.24
C GLY A 357 13.69 9.80 -4.57
N ARG A 358 13.37 10.90 -5.27
CA ARG A 358 14.35 11.97 -5.55
C ARG A 358 14.83 12.64 -4.26
N GLU A 359 13.91 12.92 -3.35
CA GLU A 359 14.22 13.54 -2.06
C GLU A 359 15.09 12.64 -1.18
N ALA A 360 14.75 11.36 -1.06
CA ALA A 360 15.51 10.37 -0.31
C ALA A 360 16.96 10.27 -0.83
N THR A 361 17.14 10.21 -2.14
CA THR A 361 18.48 10.21 -2.76
C THR A 361 19.25 11.49 -2.43
N ARG A 362 18.61 12.66 -2.51
CA ARG A 362 19.24 13.94 -2.14
C ARG A 362 19.65 13.96 -0.67
N ASN A 363 18.79 13.49 0.24
CA ASN A 363 19.06 13.47 1.68
C ASN A 363 20.26 12.56 2.02
N LEU A 364 20.38 11.43 1.33
CA LEU A 364 21.45 10.47 1.56
C LEU A 364 22.75 10.81 0.82
N ARG A 365 22.74 11.75 -0.13
CA ARG A 365 23.89 12.13 -0.98
C ARG A 365 25.17 12.39 -0.20
N ARG A 366 25.06 13.08 0.94
CA ARG A 366 26.16 13.36 1.88
C ARG A 366 26.91 12.12 2.39
N LEU A 367 26.33 10.93 2.26
CA LEU A 367 26.90 9.68 2.77
C LEU A 367 27.86 9.00 1.78
N TRP A 368 27.97 9.48 0.53
CA TRP A 368 28.83 8.87 -0.49
C TRP A 368 29.64 9.86 -1.33
N GLU A 369 29.54 11.16 -1.07
CA GLU A 369 30.35 12.20 -1.74
C GLU A 369 31.64 12.55 -0.97
N VAL A 370 32.34 11.55 -0.43
CA VAL A 370 33.60 11.76 0.29
C VAL A 370 34.79 11.63 -0.64
#